data_AF-A0A919ZVH5-F1
#
_entry.id   AF-A0A919ZVH5-F1
#
_cell.length_a   1.000
_cell.length_b   1.000
_cell.length_c   1.000
_cell.angle_alpha   90.00
_cell.angle_beta   90.00
_cell.angle_gamma   90.00
#
_symmetry.space_group_name_H-M   'P 1'
#
loop_
_entity.id
_entity.type
_entity.pdbx_description
1 polymer ?
#
loop_
_entity_poly.entity_id
_entity_poly.type
_entity_poly.pdbx_seq_one_letter_code
_entity_poly.pdbx_strand_id
1 'polypeptide(L)' 'MEHLIDGDIASNNGGWQWSASTGTDAAPYFRIMNPETQSIKFDPQENILKMDSRVIAMPNF' A
#
# COMPACT_ATOMS: atom_id res chain seq x y z
N MET A 1 6.32 -12.61 -8.04
CA MET A 1 6.07 -12.56 -9.50
C MET A 1 4.94 -13.51 -9.90
N GLU A 2 4.93 -14.74 -9.40
CA GLU A 2 3.95 -15.78 -9.79
C GLU A 2 2.47 -15.48 -9.46
N HIS A 3 2.21 -14.48 -8.61
CA HIS A 3 0.84 -14.07 -8.23
C HIS A 3 0.37 -12.76 -8.88
N LEU A 4 1.21 -12.12 -9.70
CA LEU A 4 0.87 -10.88 -10.39
C LEU A 4 0.59 -11.20 -11.85
N ILE A 5 -0.65 -10.92 -12.30
CA ILE A 5 -1.05 -11.12 -13.70
C ILE A 5 -0.21 -10.22 -14.63
N ASP A 6 0.20 -9.06 -14.13
CA ASP A 6 1.02 -8.03 -14.77
C ASP A 6 2.47 -8.02 -14.23
N GLY A 7 2.97 -9.16 -13.75
CA GLY A 7 4.28 -9.28 -13.15
C GLY A 7 5.44 -9.06 -14.13
N ASP A 8 5.75 -7.81 -14.47
CA ASP A 8 6.99 -7.43 -15.15
C ASP A 8 8.15 -7.29 -14.15
N ILE A 9 9.33 -7.82 -14.52
CA ILE A 9 10.50 -7.84 -13.64
C ILE A 9 11.03 -6.43 -13.39
N ALA A 10 11.09 -5.59 -14.44
CA ALA A 10 11.68 -4.26 -14.34
C ALA A 10 10.80 -3.34 -13.50
N SER A 11 9.50 -3.31 -13.78
CA SER A 11 8.53 -2.51 -13.00
C SER A 11 8.47 -2.94 -11.54
N ASN A 12 8.44 -4.24 -11.25
CA ASN A 12 8.40 -4.72 -9.87
C ASN A 12 9.69 -4.37 -9.12
N ASN A 13 10.86 -4.56 -9.73
CA ASN A 13 12.14 -4.21 -9.09
C ASN A 13 12.21 -2.70 -8.79
N GLY A 14 11.81 -1.86 -9.75
CA GLY A 14 11.72 -0.41 -9.56
C GLY A 14 10.78 0.00 -8.42
N GLY A 15 9.58 -0.59 -8.36
CA GLY A 15 8.60 -0.31 -7.30
C GLY A 15 9.09 -0.73 -5.91
N TRP A 16 9.77 -1.89 -5.82
CA TRP A 16 10.39 -2.34 -4.57
C TRP A 16 11.53 -1.41 -4.13
N GLN A 17 12.37 -0.97 -5.07
CA GLN A 17 13.44 -0.03 -4.78
C GLN A 17 12.90 1.31 -4.27
N TRP A 18 11.88 1.86 -4.93
CA TRP A 18 11.20 3.10 -4.51
C TRP A 18 10.66 2.98 -3.08
N SER A 19 9.98 1.86 -2.78
CA SER A 19 9.36 1.59 -1.48
C SER A 19 10.40 1.44 -0.36
N ALA A 20 11.56 0.86 -0.67
CA ALA A 20 12.67 0.71 0.26
C ALA A 20 13.57 1.95 0.34
N SER A 21 13.24 3.04 -0.37
CA SER A 21 14.09 4.23 -0.51
C SER A 21 15.51 3.88 -1.00
N THR A 22 15.60 2.99 -1.98
CA THR A 22 16.84 2.60 -2.67
C THR A 22 16.73 2.85 -4.17
N GLY A 23 17.86 2.81 -4.90
CA GLY A 23 17.86 2.92 -6.36
C GLY A 23 17.79 4.35 -6.91
N THR A 24 17.40 4.48 -8.18
CA THR A 24 17.47 5.73 -8.96
C THR A 24 16.37 6.73 -8.61
N ASP A 25 15.20 6.26 -8.17
CA ASP A 25 14.07 7.09 -7.73
C ASP A 25 13.65 6.70 -6.32
N ALA A 26 14.58 6.83 -5.36
CA ALA A 26 14.29 6.54 -3.97
C ALA A 26 13.28 7.53 -3.39
N ALA A 27 12.28 7.03 -2.65
CA ALA A 27 11.39 7.91 -1.92
C ALA A 27 12.19 8.83 -0.95
N PRO A 28 11.96 10.16 -0.97
CA PRO A 28 12.76 11.11 -0.20
C PRO A 28 12.51 10.98 1.31
N TYR A 29 13.62 11.02 2.06
CA TYR A 29 13.70 10.91 3.52
C TYR A 29 13.11 9.63 4.09
N PHE A 30 13.24 9.46 5.41
CA PHE A 30 12.57 8.38 6.12
C PHE A 30 11.06 8.62 6.14
N ARG A 31 10.30 7.68 5.57
CA ARG A 31 8.85 7.81 5.39
C ARG A 31 8.13 6.63 6.04
N ILE A 32 7.29 6.94 7.03
CA ILE A 32 6.28 6.01 7.56
C ILE A 32 4.91 6.59 7.23
N MET A 33 4.09 5.83 6.54
CA MET A 33 2.70 6.21 6.24
C MET A 33 1.79 5.81 7.40
N ASN A 34 1.03 6.75 7.95
CA ASN A 34 0.01 6.42 8.94
C ASN A 34 -1.18 5.72 8.23
N PRO A 35 -1.49 4.46 8.58
CA PRO A 35 -2.57 3.71 7.92
C PRO A 35 -3.93 4.40 7.95
N GLU A 36 -4.26 5.10 9.05
CA GLU A 36 -5.54 5.82 9.20
C GLU A 36 -5.67 6.94 8.17
N THR A 37 -4.64 7.78 8.05
CA THR A 37 -4.66 8.89 7.10
C THR A 37 -4.56 8.42 5.65
N GLN A 38 -3.90 7.28 5.39
CA GLN A 38 -3.93 6.65 4.06
C GLN A 38 -5.33 6.14 3.71
N SER A 39 -6.03 5.51 4.66
CA SER A 39 -7.40 5.05 4.45
C SER A 39 -8.33 6.22 4.13
N ILE A 40 -8.30 7.28 4.94
CA ILE A 40 -9.12 8.48 4.70
C ILE A 40 -8.82 9.09 3.33
N LYS A 41 -7.55 9.13 2.93
CA LYS A 41 -7.11 9.77 1.69
C LYS A 41 -7.44 8.95 0.43
N PHE A 42 -7.27 7.63 0.49
CA PHE A 42 -7.32 6.75 -0.68
C PHE A 42 -8.53 5.81 -0.72
N ASP A 43 -9.23 5.64 0.40
CA ASP A 43 -10.48 4.87 0.51
C ASP A 43 -11.48 5.58 1.46
N PRO A 44 -11.96 6.78 1.10
CA PRO A 44 -12.83 7.59 1.98
C PRO A 44 -14.20 6.96 2.25
N GLN A 45 -14.59 5.93 1.48
CA GLN A 45 -15.84 5.18 1.67
C GLN A 45 -15.63 3.87 2.43
N GLU A 46 -14.37 3.55 2.78
CA GLU A 46 -13.96 2.34 3.48
C GLU A 46 -14.34 1.05 2.74
N ASN A 47 -14.42 1.10 1.41
CA ASN A 47 -14.86 -0.03 0.61
C ASN A 47 -13.89 -1.22 0.73
N ILE A 48 -12.59 -0.93 0.87
CA ILE A 48 -11.55 -1.95 1.02
C ILE A 48 -11.54 -2.51 2.45
N LEU A 49 -11.71 -1.65 3.46
CA LEU A 49 -11.79 -2.09 4.85
C LEU A 49 -13.03 -2.94 5.12
N LYS A 50 -14.17 -2.61 4.50
CA LYS A 50 -15.42 -3.38 4.58
C LYS A 50 -15.35 -4.76 3.90
N MET A 51 -14.35 -5.02 3.06
CA MET A 51 -14.12 -6.35 2.50
C MET A 51 -13.49 -7.30 3.52
N ASP A 52 -12.82 -6.79 4.56
CA ASP A 52 -12.27 -7.63 5.63
C ASP A 52 -13.30 -7.85 6.75
N SER A 53 -13.82 -9.06 6.84
CA SER A 53 -14.79 -9.46 7.87
C SER A 53 -14.27 -9.26 9.31
N ARG A 54 -12.94 -9.20 9.50
CA ARG A 54 -12.33 -8.95 10.81
C ARG A 54 -12.44 -7.50 11.24
N VAL A 55 -12.49 -6.56 10.29
CA VAL A 55 -12.58 -5.12 10.55
C VAL A 55 -14.02 -4.70 10.83
N ILE A 56 -14.99 -5.28 10.12
CA ILE A 56 -16.43 -5.01 10.31
C ILE A 56 -16.92 -5.34 11.73
N ALA A 57 -16.27 -6.29 12.41
CA ALA A 57 -16.64 -6.72 13.75
C ALA A 57 -16.04 -5.85 14.87
N MET A 58 -15.22 -4.84 14.55
CA MET A 58 -14.58 -3.99 15.56
C MET A 58 -15.49 -2.81 15.88
N PRO A 59 -15.94 -2.65 17.15
CA PRO A 59 -16.71 -1.48 17.52
C PRO A 59 -15.75 -0.29 17.53
N ASN A 60 -16.05 0.73 16.72
CA ASN A 60 -15.32 2.00 16.53
C ASN A 60 -14.39 2.08 15.31
N PHE A 61 -14.55 1.19 14.33
CA PHE A 61 -14.37 1.56 12.91
C PHE A 61 -15.74 1.68 12.25
#